data_AF-F4B5R4-F1
#
_entry.id   AF-F4B5R4-F1
#
_cell.length_a   1.000
_cell.length_b   1.000
_cell.length_c   1.000
_cell.angle_alpha   90.00
_cell.angle_beta   90.00
_cell.angle_gamma   90.00
#
_symmetry.space_group_name_H-M   'P 1'
#
loop_
_entity.id
_entity.type
_entity.pdbx_description
1 polymer ?
#
loop_
_entity_poly.entity_id
_entity_poly.type
_entity_poly.pdbx_seq_one_letter_code
_entity_poly.pdbx_strand_id
1 'polypeptide(L)'
;MNKWKTISIILIFIVVVESIIIFNQYRHVNLINNNSAVTEPEYRLNPVIGNYSFIINSTTQFVKVCNYTLIVAVVNINLTKVKVGDSFLLYPPINIGSTVCEALYNNPILNITIICNTLSEENGSQYLTFKIAINSSIIKAHGGATFLLCSHKIVATSLTTIDKNTFLFTVFKPDCSSEITLEFYIAPLSIGSKLC
;
A
#
# COMPACT_ATOMS: atom_id res chain seq x y z
N MET A 1 -45.85 -43.65 -12.27
CA MET A 1 -44.92 -43.37 -11.15
C MET A 1 -43.63 -42.63 -11.56
N ASN A 2 -43.12 -42.76 -12.81
CA ASN A 2 -41.89 -42.08 -13.25
C ASN A 2 -42.03 -40.56 -13.51
N LYS A 3 -43.16 -40.08 -14.03
CA LYS A 3 -43.33 -38.65 -14.39
C LYS A 3 -43.20 -37.70 -13.17
N TRP A 4 -43.76 -38.09 -12.02
CA TRP A 4 -43.68 -37.32 -10.79
C TRP A 4 -42.25 -37.27 -10.20
N LYS A 5 -41.46 -38.34 -10.35
CA LYS A 5 -40.04 -38.34 -9.95
C LYS A 5 -39.22 -37.40 -10.84
N THR A 6 -39.47 -37.39 -12.15
CA THR A 6 -38.79 -36.50 -13.09
C THR A 6 -39.11 -35.02 -12.79
N ILE A 7 -40.37 -34.70 -12.49
CA ILE A 7 -40.79 -33.34 -12.12
C ILE A 7 -40.10 -32.89 -10.82
N SER A 8 -40.02 -33.74 -9.80
CA SER A 8 -39.29 -33.42 -8.56
C SER A 8 -37.81 -33.15 -8.77
N ILE A 9 -37.13 -33.94 -9.62
CA ILE A 9 -35.71 -33.75 -9.92
C ILE A 9 -35.45 -32.41 -10.62
N ILE A 10 -36.32 -32.05 -11.57
CA ILE A 10 -36.22 -30.77 -12.29
C ILE A 10 -36.41 -29.58 -11.33
N LEU A 11 -37.38 -29.67 -10.42
CA LEU A 11 -37.61 -28.62 -9.40
C LEU A 11 -36.42 -28.43 -8.46
N ILE A 12 -35.80 -29.53 -8.01
CA ILE A 12 -34.59 -29.45 -7.17
C ILE A 12 -33.45 -28.78 -7.93
N PHE A 13 -33.27 -29.12 -9.20
CA PHE A 13 -32.22 -28.53 -10.03
C PHE A 13 -32.41 -27.02 -10.21
N ILE A 14 -33.65 -26.55 -10.44
CA ILE A 14 -33.97 -25.13 -10.55
C ILE A 14 -33.61 -24.39 -9.25
N VAL A 15 -34.03 -24.92 -8.10
CA VAL A 15 -33.74 -24.30 -6.79
C VAL A 15 -32.23 -24.20 -6.52
N VAL A 16 -31.47 -25.25 -6.86
CA VAL A 16 -30.01 -25.25 -6.68
C VAL A 16 -29.34 -24.23 -7.60
N VAL A 17 -29.75 -24.15 -8.86
CA VAL A 17 -29.19 -23.19 -9.83
C VAL A 17 -29.51 -21.75 -9.42
N GLU A 18 -30.74 -21.44 -9.02
CA GLU A 18 -31.10 -20.10 -8.54
C GLU A 18 -30.37 -19.73 -7.25
N SER A 19 -30.20 -20.69 -6.32
CA SER A 19 -29.43 -20.47 -5.09
C SER A 19 -27.97 -20.12 -5.39
N ILE A 20 -27.34 -20.76 -6.39
CA ILE A 20 -25.97 -20.46 -6.82
C ILE A 20 -25.88 -19.06 -7.45
N ILE A 21 -26.88 -18.68 -8.26
CA ILE A 21 -26.92 -17.35 -8.89
C ILE A 21 -27.09 -16.26 -7.82
N ILE A 22 -28.00 -16.44 -6.87
CA ILE A 22 -28.23 -15.50 -5.76
C ILE A 22 -27.00 -15.41 -4.86
N PHE A 23 -26.36 -16.54 -4.54
CA PHE A 23 -25.13 -16.55 -3.73
C PHE A 23 -23.98 -15.80 -4.42
N ASN A 24 -23.80 -15.99 -5.73
CA ASN A 24 -22.80 -15.26 -6.50
C ASN A 24 -23.12 -13.77 -6.61
N GLN A 25 -24.39 -13.39 -6.82
CA GLN A 25 -24.81 -11.99 -6.80
C GLN A 25 -24.57 -11.35 -5.43
N TYR A 26 -24.88 -12.05 -4.34
CA TYR A 26 -24.63 -11.55 -2.98
C TYR A 26 -23.13 -11.32 -2.71
N ARG A 27 -22.27 -12.23 -3.17
CA ARG A 27 -20.81 -12.05 -3.10
C ARG A 27 -20.33 -10.84 -3.91
N HIS A 28 -20.89 -10.62 -5.10
CA HIS A 28 -20.57 -9.48 -5.94
C HIS A 28 -21.10 -8.14 -5.38
N VAL A 29 -22.25 -8.12 -4.71
CA VAL A 29 -22.81 -6.90 -4.11
C VAL A 29 -22.02 -6.48 -2.86
N ASN A 30 -21.58 -7.43 -2.01
CA ASN A 30 -20.69 -7.10 -0.89
C ASN A 30 -19.30 -6.63 -1.34
N LEU A 31 -18.82 -7.08 -2.50
CA LEU A 31 -17.56 -6.60 -3.09
C LEU A 31 -17.63 -5.13 -3.56
N ILE A 32 -18.83 -4.56 -3.75
CA ILE A 32 -18.98 -3.29 -4.46
C ILE A 32 -18.91 -2.05 -3.56
N ASN A 33 -19.22 -2.06 -2.24
CA ASN A 33 -19.11 -0.79 -1.47
C ASN A 33 -19.22 -0.83 0.08
N ASN A 34 -18.63 -1.81 0.77
CA ASN A 34 -18.48 -1.69 2.22
C ASN A 34 -17.12 -1.10 2.59
N ASN A 35 -17.02 0.22 2.47
CA ASN A 35 -15.93 0.97 3.09
C ASN A 35 -16.12 0.93 4.61
N SER A 36 -15.12 0.41 5.33
CA SER A 36 -15.15 0.30 6.78
C SER A 36 -14.16 1.29 7.39
N ALA A 37 -14.60 1.97 8.46
CA ALA A 37 -13.72 2.79 9.27
C ALA A 37 -12.87 1.90 10.17
N VAL A 38 -11.57 2.10 10.13
CA VAL A 38 -10.58 1.32 10.88
C VAL A 38 -10.52 1.83 12.31
N THR A 39 -10.83 0.96 13.28
CA THR A 39 -10.86 1.29 14.72
C THR A 39 -9.54 0.96 15.42
N GLU A 40 -8.80 -0.02 14.92
CA GLU A 40 -7.48 -0.42 15.40
C GLU A 40 -6.52 -0.54 14.22
N PRO A 41 -5.24 -0.18 14.38
CA PRO A 41 -4.33 -0.16 13.26
C PRO A 41 -3.91 -1.59 12.90
N GLU A 42 -3.87 -1.89 11.60
CA GLU A 42 -3.39 -3.17 11.10
C GLU A 42 -1.96 -3.01 10.58
N TYR A 43 -1.01 -3.77 11.12
CA TYR A 43 0.41 -3.65 10.77
C TYR A 43 1.18 -4.94 11.02
N ARG A 44 2.40 -5.02 10.49
CA ARG A 44 3.37 -6.10 10.74
C ARG A 44 4.63 -5.50 11.37
N LEU A 45 5.30 -6.25 12.24
CA LEU A 45 6.58 -5.83 12.83
C LEU A 45 7.67 -5.66 11.76
N ASN A 46 7.71 -6.60 10.81
CA ASN A 46 8.46 -6.43 9.57
C ASN A 46 7.47 -6.19 8.42
N PRO A 47 7.44 -4.99 7.83
CA PRO A 47 6.46 -4.66 6.81
C PRO A 47 6.82 -5.24 5.42
N VAL A 48 8.08 -5.61 5.16
CA VAL A 48 8.47 -6.20 3.87
C VAL A 48 8.22 -7.70 3.88
N ILE A 49 7.63 -8.21 2.80
CA ILE A 49 7.29 -9.63 2.63
C ILE A 49 8.34 -10.28 1.75
N GLY A 50 9.22 -11.07 2.37
CA GLY A 50 10.32 -11.75 1.68
C GLY A 50 11.67 -11.11 1.98
N ASN A 51 12.69 -11.50 1.21
CA ASN A 51 14.05 -11.00 1.34
C ASN A 51 14.55 -10.50 -0.01
N TYR A 52 15.01 -9.26 -0.05
CA TYR A 52 15.42 -8.58 -1.27
C TYR A 52 16.83 -8.04 -1.06
N SER A 53 17.75 -8.39 -1.97
CA SER A 53 19.18 -8.07 -1.82
C SER A 53 19.51 -6.58 -1.76
N PHE A 54 18.60 -5.74 -2.28
CA PHE A 54 18.72 -4.29 -2.28
C PHE A 54 18.05 -3.62 -1.07
N ILE A 55 17.30 -4.37 -0.24
CA ILE A 55 16.74 -3.87 1.02
C ILE A 55 17.76 -4.14 2.12
N ILE A 56 18.18 -3.09 2.82
CA ILE A 56 19.13 -3.16 3.93
C ILE A 56 18.40 -3.68 5.16
N ASN A 57 17.27 -3.07 5.48
CA ASN A 57 16.38 -3.45 6.56
C ASN A 57 14.96 -2.95 6.29
N SER A 58 14.03 -3.46 7.08
CA SER A 58 12.66 -2.98 7.14
C SER A 58 12.13 -3.14 8.56
N THR A 59 11.42 -2.13 9.03
CA THR A 59 10.91 -2.08 10.41
C THR A 59 9.62 -1.28 10.47
N THR A 60 8.93 -1.35 11.60
CA THR A 60 7.76 -0.52 11.89
C THR A 60 8.09 0.48 12.97
N GLN A 61 7.78 1.75 12.72
CA GLN A 61 7.94 2.87 13.65
C GLN A 61 6.59 3.32 14.20
N PHE A 62 6.62 3.83 15.43
CA PHE A 62 5.47 4.37 16.14
C PHE A 62 5.73 5.85 16.41
N VAL A 63 4.99 6.73 15.74
CA VAL A 63 5.15 8.17 15.84
C VAL A 63 3.97 8.78 16.55
N LYS A 64 4.22 9.44 17.68
CA LYS A 64 3.16 10.10 18.44
C LYS A 64 2.75 11.41 17.77
N VAL A 65 1.50 11.50 17.34
CA VAL A 65 0.93 12.66 16.65
C VAL A 65 -0.30 13.15 17.43
N CYS A 66 -0.12 14.21 18.22
CA CYS A 66 -1.13 14.69 19.17
C CYS A 66 -1.57 13.56 20.14
N ASN A 67 -2.84 13.15 20.05
CA ASN A 67 -3.44 12.10 20.88
C ASN A 67 -3.44 10.73 20.19
N TYR A 68 -2.86 10.61 19.00
CA TYR A 68 -2.83 9.38 18.21
C TYR A 68 -1.40 8.86 18.09
N THR A 69 -1.27 7.55 17.90
CA THR A 69 0.00 6.93 17.50
C THR A 69 -0.14 6.55 16.05
N LEU A 70 0.66 7.17 15.18
CA LEU A 70 0.77 6.79 13.79
C LEU A 70 1.78 5.66 13.66
N ILE A 71 1.36 4.59 13.01
CA ILE A 71 2.20 3.44 12.71
C ILE A 71 2.68 3.57 11.27
N VAL A 72 3.99 3.41 11.09
CA VAL A 72 4.70 3.70 9.85
C VAL A 72 5.57 2.51 9.49
N ALA A 73 5.41 1.98 8.29
CA ALA A 73 6.35 1.02 7.73
C ALA A 73 7.55 1.76 7.17
N VAL A 74 8.75 1.33 7.52
CA VAL A 74 10.01 1.92 7.11
C VAL A 74 10.82 0.87 6.37
N VAL A 75 11.33 1.24 5.20
CA VAL A 75 12.13 0.38 4.33
C VAL A 75 13.38 1.13 3.88
N ASN A 76 14.54 0.59 4.23
CA ASN A 76 15.82 1.19 3.89
C ASN A 76 16.37 0.49 2.64
N ILE A 77 16.57 1.25 1.57
CA ILE A 77 17.01 0.74 0.27
C ILE A 77 18.46 1.13 0.03
N ASN A 78 19.26 0.13 -0.37
CA ASN A 78 20.62 0.33 -0.83
C ASN A 78 20.63 0.81 -2.29
N LEU A 79 20.96 2.09 -2.49
CA LEU A 79 20.97 2.74 -3.79
C LEU A 79 22.00 2.15 -4.76
N THR A 80 23.06 1.51 -4.26
CA THR A 80 24.10 0.88 -5.09
C THR A 80 23.69 -0.50 -5.63
N LYS A 81 22.72 -1.15 -4.98
CA LYS A 81 22.24 -2.49 -5.36
C LYS A 81 20.92 -2.46 -6.13
N VAL A 82 20.06 -1.49 -5.84
CA VAL A 82 18.72 -1.38 -6.43
C VAL A 82 18.79 -0.94 -7.90
N LYS A 83 17.99 -1.59 -8.75
CA LYS A 83 17.89 -1.32 -10.18
C LYS A 83 16.47 -0.93 -10.58
N VAL A 84 16.34 -0.23 -11.70
CA VAL A 84 15.03 0.03 -12.31
C VAL A 84 14.40 -1.31 -12.71
N GLY A 85 13.13 -1.50 -12.32
CA GLY A 85 12.39 -2.74 -12.49
C GLY A 85 12.41 -3.65 -11.26
N ASP A 86 13.35 -3.46 -10.33
CA ASP A 86 13.33 -4.18 -9.05
C ASP A 86 12.01 -3.88 -8.33
N SER A 87 11.44 -4.91 -7.72
CA SER A 87 10.16 -4.81 -7.03
C SER A 87 10.19 -5.55 -5.69
N PHE A 88 9.45 -5.04 -4.72
CA PHE A 88 9.28 -5.68 -3.43
C PHE A 88 7.83 -5.58 -2.93
N LEU A 89 7.43 -6.57 -2.13
CA LEU A 89 6.12 -6.61 -1.51
C LEU A 89 6.17 -5.96 -0.14
N LEU A 90 5.19 -5.11 0.13
CA LEU A 90 5.07 -4.33 1.35
C LEU A 90 3.68 -4.50 1.96
N TYR A 91 3.64 -4.65 3.27
CA TYR A 91 2.45 -4.53 4.09
C TYR A 91 2.45 -3.13 4.74
N PRO A 92 1.75 -2.13 4.16
CA PRO A 92 1.63 -0.81 4.76
C PRO A 92 0.70 -0.87 5.99
N PRO A 93 1.01 -0.13 7.07
CA PRO A 93 0.09 0.01 8.17
C PRO A 93 -1.17 0.75 7.75
N ILE A 94 -2.35 0.23 8.11
CA ILE A 94 -3.61 0.96 7.98
C ILE A 94 -3.95 1.54 9.35
N ASN A 95 -3.89 2.88 9.48
CA ASN A 95 -4.04 3.54 10.76
C ASN A 95 -5.50 3.80 11.14
N ILE A 96 -5.75 3.99 12.43
CA ILE A 96 -7.06 4.32 13.00
C ILE A 96 -7.66 5.55 12.30
N GLY A 97 -8.97 5.49 12.05
CA GLY A 97 -9.75 6.53 11.39
C GLY A 97 -9.67 6.48 9.86
N SER A 98 -8.78 5.66 9.30
CA SER A 98 -8.76 5.39 7.85
C SER A 98 -10.08 4.73 7.45
N THR A 99 -10.61 5.16 6.33
CA THR A 99 -11.73 4.49 5.65
C THR A 99 -11.19 3.80 4.42
N VAL A 100 -11.29 2.47 4.39
CA VAL A 100 -10.77 1.63 3.30
C VAL A 100 -11.83 0.63 2.88
N CYS A 101 -11.79 0.21 1.61
CA CYS A 101 -12.65 -0.87 1.14
C CYS A 101 -12.22 -2.21 1.78
N GLU A 102 -13.18 -3.12 1.96
CA GLU A 102 -12.96 -4.44 2.57
C GLU A 102 -11.84 -5.23 1.89
N ALA A 103 -11.68 -5.11 0.57
CA ALA A 103 -10.63 -5.80 -0.16
C ALA A 103 -9.22 -5.33 0.24
N LEU A 104 -9.04 -4.04 0.53
CA LEU A 104 -7.75 -3.47 0.97
C LEU A 104 -7.51 -3.77 2.44
N TYR A 105 -8.57 -3.74 3.25
CA TYR A 105 -8.51 -4.12 4.67
C TYR A 105 -8.02 -5.56 4.84
N ASN A 106 -8.64 -6.51 4.15
CA ASN A 106 -8.31 -7.94 4.29
C ASN A 106 -6.95 -8.32 3.68
N ASN A 107 -6.46 -7.54 2.70
CA ASN A 107 -5.20 -7.80 2.03
C ASN A 107 -4.51 -6.49 1.60
N PRO A 108 -3.84 -5.79 2.53
CA PRO A 108 -3.27 -4.47 2.25
C PRO A 108 -1.94 -4.53 1.50
N ILE A 109 -1.56 -5.69 0.95
CA ILE A 109 -0.25 -5.88 0.32
C ILE A 109 -0.12 -4.98 -0.92
N LEU A 110 0.98 -4.24 -0.98
CA LEU A 110 1.38 -3.40 -2.10
C LEU A 110 2.60 -4.00 -2.79
N ASN A 111 2.59 -3.98 -4.13
CA ASN A 111 3.78 -4.23 -4.93
C ASN A 111 4.44 -2.89 -5.28
N ILE A 112 5.63 -2.67 -4.72
CA ILE A 112 6.41 -1.46 -4.94
C ILE A 112 7.49 -1.75 -5.97
N THR A 113 7.46 -1.06 -7.10
CA THR A 113 8.44 -1.18 -8.18
C THR A 113 9.29 0.08 -8.26
N ILE A 114 10.62 -0.07 -8.26
CA ILE A 114 11.53 1.04 -8.53
C ILE A 114 11.48 1.36 -10.02
N ILE A 115 11.06 2.58 -10.36
CA ILE A 115 10.95 3.04 -11.76
C ILE A 115 12.03 4.06 -12.13
N CYS A 116 12.70 4.65 -11.14
CA CYS A 116 13.86 5.51 -11.35
C CYS A 116 14.79 5.46 -10.13
N ASN A 117 16.09 5.28 -10.37
CA ASN A 117 17.16 5.47 -9.41
C ASN A 117 18.37 6.01 -10.18
N THR A 118 18.50 7.33 -10.27
CA THR A 118 19.55 7.99 -11.06
C THR A 118 20.27 9.05 -10.26
N LEU A 119 21.59 9.04 -10.34
CA LEU A 119 22.46 10.11 -9.88
C LEU A 119 22.80 11.01 -11.06
N SER A 120 22.56 12.31 -10.93
CA SER A 120 22.95 13.33 -11.92
C SER A 120 23.81 14.40 -11.28
N GLU A 121 24.64 15.05 -12.07
CA GLU A 121 25.43 16.21 -11.65
C GLU A 121 25.02 17.43 -12.47
N GLU A 122 24.58 18.48 -11.78
CA GLU A 122 24.23 19.76 -12.40
C GLU A 122 24.91 20.88 -11.62
N ASN A 123 25.62 21.76 -12.33
CA ASN A 123 26.34 22.90 -11.74
C ASN A 123 27.28 22.52 -10.58
N GLY A 124 27.97 21.38 -10.70
CA GLY A 124 28.89 20.87 -9.66
C GLY A 124 28.21 20.29 -8.41
N SER A 125 26.88 20.13 -8.45
CA SER A 125 26.08 19.54 -7.38
C SER A 125 25.50 18.20 -7.79
N GLN A 126 25.54 17.22 -6.89
CA GLN A 126 25.01 15.88 -7.14
C GLN A 126 23.56 15.76 -6.67
N TYR A 127 22.72 15.23 -7.54
CA TYR A 127 21.29 15.03 -7.31
C TYR A 127 20.93 13.55 -7.42
N LEU A 128 20.12 13.07 -6.49
CA LEU A 128 19.50 11.75 -6.53
C LEU A 128 18.05 11.90 -6.97
N THR A 129 17.69 11.33 -8.11
CA THR A 129 16.29 11.15 -8.50
C THR A 129 15.85 9.73 -8.21
N PHE A 130 14.87 9.58 -7.33
CA PHE A 130 14.31 8.29 -6.94
C PHE A 130 12.80 8.30 -7.14
N LYS A 131 12.27 7.29 -7.84
CA LYS A 131 10.84 7.17 -8.13
C LYS A 131 10.40 5.72 -8.03
N ILE A 132 9.19 5.53 -7.52
CA ILE A 132 8.52 4.24 -7.40
C ILE A 132 7.15 4.27 -8.07
N ALA A 133 6.70 3.10 -8.51
CA ALA A 133 5.31 2.81 -8.81
C ALA A 133 4.77 1.85 -7.75
N ILE A 134 3.54 2.06 -7.33
CA ILE A 134 2.83 1.21 -6.37
C ILE A 134 1.67 0.58 -7.11
N ASN A 135 1.62 -0.74 -7.11
CA ASN A 135 0.59 -1.51 -7.77
C ASN A 135 -0.05 -2.50 -6.80
N SER A 136 -1.37 -2.48 -6.73
CA SER A 136 -2.19 -3.55 -6.18
C SER A 136 -3.46 -3.67 -7.02
N SER A 137 -4.34 -4.61 -6.68
CA SER A 137 -5.66 -4.73 -7.32
C SER A 137 -6.56 -3.51 -7.06
N ILE A 138 -6.20 -2.65 -6.09
CA ILE A 138 -7.05 -1.58 -5.57
C ILE A 138 -6.38 -0.21 -5.74
N ILE A 139 -5.05 -0.15 -5.60
CA ILE A 139 -4.28 1.08 -5.60
C ILE A 139 -3.31 1.05 -6.78
N LYS A 140 -3.30 2.12 -7.57
CA LYS A 140 -2.27 2.42 -8.55
C LYS A 140 -1.73 3.82 -8.27
N ALA A 141 -0.45 3.92 -8.00
CA ALA A 141 0.18 5.18 -7.67
C ALA A 141 1.60 5.30 -8.19
N HIS A 142 2.05 6.55 -8.28
CA HIS A 142 3.44 6.89 -8.56
C HIS A 142 3.91 7.91 -7.53
N GLY A 143 5.14 7.76 -7.06
CA GLY A 143 5.75 8.68 -6.12
C GLY A 143 7.23 8.80 -6.40
N GLY A 144 7.82 9.92 -6.00
CA GLY A 144 9.25 10.11 -6.11
C GLY A 144 9.65 11.57 -6.03
N ALA A 145 10.94 11.79 -5.94
CA ALA A 145 11.51 13.12 -5.81
C ALA A 145 12.96 13.14 -6.30
N THR A 146 13.45 14.36 -6.51
CA THR A 146 14.84 14.65 -6.81
C THR A 146 15.43 15.43 -5.63
N PHE A 147 16.53 14.92 -5.08
CA PHE A 147 17.16 15.43 -3.88
C PHE A 147 18.58 15.91 -4.17
N LEU A 148 18.94 17.07 -3.63
CA LEU A 148 20.34 17.50 -3.57
C LEU A 148 21.06 16.72 -2.47
N LEU A 149 22.05 15.90 -2.81
CA LEU A 149 22.71 14.99 -1.85
C LEU A 149 23.49 15.71 -0.75
N CYS A 150 23.93 16.94 -0.99
CA CYS A 150 24.61 17.75 0.01
C CYS A 150 23.65 18.33 1.08
N SER A 151 22.33 18.18 0.93
CA SER A 151 21.34 18.73 1.85
C SER A 151 20.77 17.64 2.77
N HIS A 152 21.23 17.60 4.02
CA HIS A 152 20.96 16.48 4.95
C HIS A 152 19.58 16.49 5.63
N LYS A 153 18.57 17.18 5.08
CA LYS A 153 17.24 17.31 5.72
C LYS A 153 16.06 17.41 4.75
N ILE A 154 16.24 17.06 3.48
CA ILE A 154 15.13 17.16 2.51
C ILE A 154 14.29 15.91 2.60
N VAL A 155 13.00 16.08 2.86
CA VAL A 155 11.99 15.03 2.83
C VAL A 155 11.00 15.36 1.73
N ALA A 156 10.58 14.36 0.97
CA ALA A 156 9.49 14.52 0.02
C ALA A 156 8.39 13.51 0.32
N THR A 157 7.13 13.94 0.22
CA THR A 157 5.98 13.05 0.44
C THR A 157 5.11 13.03 -0.81
N SER A 158 4.77 11.84 -1.27
CA SER A 158 3.70 11.60 -2.25
C SER A 158 2.45 11.10 -1.54
N LEU A 159 1.29 11.58 -2.01
CA LEU A 159 -0.02 11.24 -1.47
C LEU A 159 -0.84 10.57 -2.56
N THR A 160 -1.40 9.41 -2.26
CA THR A 160 -2.36 8.74 -3.13
C THR A 160 -3.69 8.58 -2.41
N THR A 161 -4.75 9.15 -2.98
CA THR A 161 -6.11 9.00 -2.45
C THR A 161 -6.56 7.55 -2.55
N ILE A 162 -6.97 6.97 -1.43
CA ILE A 162 -7.62 5.65 -1.36
C ILE A 162 -9.14 5.84 -1.27
N ASP A 163 -9.58 6.74 -0.39
CA ASP A 163 -10.97 7.15 -0.20
C ASP A 163 -11.02 8.65 0.13
N LYS A 164 -12.21 9.27 0.15
CA LYS A 164 -12.43 10.72 0.30
C LYS A 164 -11.45 11.44 1.23
N ASN A 165 -11.14 10.87 2.39
CA ASN A 165 -10.22 11.45 3.37
C ASN A 165 -9.04 10.54 3.74
N THR A 166 -8.89 9.39 3.10
CA THR A 166 -7.87 8.38 3.42
C THR A 166 -6.83 8.32 2.32
N PHE A 167 -5.56 8.42 2.70
CA PHE A 167 -4.46 8.49 1.76
C PHE A 167 -3.39 7.45 2.11
N LEU A 168 -2.77 6.89 1.08
CA LEU A 168 -1.46 6.26 1.18
C LEU A 168 -0.42 7.36 1.12
N PHE A 169 0.32 7.51 2.21
CA PHE A 169 1.49 8.36 2.30
C PHE A 169 2.71 7.56 1.91
N THR A 170 3.53 8.12 1.03
CA THR A 170 4.84 7.59 0.67
C THR A 170 5.86 8.69 0.88
N VAL A 171 6.70 8.54 1.89
CA VAL A 171 7.73 9.51 2.25
C VAL A 171 9.08 9.01 1.77
N PHE A 172 9.87 9.92 1.21
CA PHE A 172 11.19 9.67 0.66
C PHE A 172 12.21 10.50 1.46
N LYS A 173 13.15 9.80 2.11
CA LYS A 173 14.19 10.38 2.97
C LYS A 173 15.57 9.90 2.50
N PRO A 174 16.29 10.68 1.69
CA PRO A 174 17.67 10.36 1.36
C PRO A 174 18.54 10.52 2.61
N ASP A 175 19.08 9.43 3.14
CA ASP A 175 19.97 9.50 4.30
C ASP A 175 21.40 9.85 3.88
N CYS A 176 21.83 9.33 2.73
CA CYS A 176 23.14 9.60 2.14
C CYS A 176 23.17 9.21 0.65
N SER A 177 24.34 9.25 0.02
CA SER A 177 24.51 8.84 -1.39
C SER A 177 24.31 7.33 -1.64
N SER A 178 24.34 6.50 -0.60
CA SER A 178 24.21 5.03 -0.73
C SER A 178 22.89 4.46 -0.22
N GLU A 179 22.06 5.25 0.47
CA GLU A 179 20.86 4.78 1.14
C GLU A 179 19.71 5.78 1.01
N ILE A 180 18.51 5.25 0.74
CA ILE A 180 17.27 5.99 0.83
C ILE A 180 16.31 5.24 1.75
N THR A 181 15.75 5.96 2.72
CA THR A 181 14.67 5.48 3.56
C THR A 181 13.33 5.84 2.93
N LEU A 182 12.48 4.83 2.76
CA LEU A 182 11.09 4.99 2.34
C LEU A 182 10.17 4.73 3.52
N GLU A 183 9.17 5.58 3.71
CA GLU A 183 8.12 5.35 4.69
C GLU A 183 6.76 5.23 4.02
N PHE A 184 5.96 4.29 4.52
CA PHE A 184 4.64 3.99 4.01
C PHE A 184 3.64 3.88 5.15
N TYR A 185 2.49 4.53 5.00
CA TYR A 185 1.37 4.37 5.90
C TYR A 185 0.08 4.84 5.24
N ILE A 186 -1.02 4.20 5.60
CA ILE A 186 -2.36 4.61 5.21
C ILE A 186 -2.98 5.31 6.41
N ALA A 187 -3.44 6.55 6.20
CA ALA A 187 -4.03 7.36 7.27
C ALA A 187 -5.02 8.40 6.71
N PRO A 188 -5.90 8.94 7.57
CA PRO A 188 -6.65 10.14 7.23
C PRO A 188 -5.71 11.33 7.02
N LEU A 189 -6.06 12.25 6.10
CA LEU A 189 -5.25 13.44 5.85
C LEU A 189 -4.98 14.25 7.13
N SER A 190 -6.00 14.40 7.98
CA SER A 190 -5.96 15.15 9.24
C SER A 190 -4.92 14.65 10.27
N ILE A 191 -4.48 13.40 10.13
CA ILE A 191 -3.49 12.76 10.99
C ILE A 191 -2.17 12.62 10.23
N GLY A 192 -2.23 12.07 9.02
CA GLY A 192 -1.04 11.70 8.24
C GLY A 192 -0.22 12.88 7.73
N SER A 193 -0.82 14.06 7.51
CA SER A 193 -0.09 15.25 7.04
C SER A 193 0.82 15.86 8.10
N LYS A 194 0.71 15.46 9.37
CA LYS A 194 1.50 16.02 10.48
C LYS A 194 2.93 15.52 10.55
N LEU A 195 3.29 14.55 9.70
CA LEU A 195 4.67 14.05 9.54
C LEU A 195 5.40 14.64 8.33
N CYS A 196 4.70 15.42 7.50
CA CYS A 196 5.22 16.03 6.29
C CYS A 196 5.74 17.43 6.56
#